data_AF-A0A2M8ER41-F1
#
_entry.id   AF-A0A2M8ER41-F1
#
_cell.length_a   1.000
_cell.length_b   1.000
_cell.length_c   1.000
_cell.angle_alpha   90.00
_cell.angle_beta   90.00
_cell.angle_gamma   90.00
#
_symmetry.space_group_name_H-M   'P 1'
#
loop_
_entity.id
_entity.type
_entity.pdbx_description
1 polymer ?
#
loop_
_entity_poly.entity_id
_entity_poly.type
_entity_poly.pdbx_seq_one_letter_code
_entity_poly.pdbx_strand_id
1 'polypeptide(L)'
;MKGPIFIFIIIIQIFATIGVFAADYVPLEPLPYYGYSLVPGESIVLSIYLESVFTFGISIAGIFAVTMIVIGGIQYITAYGNPGSVENAKNRITQALLGLLLAVGAWLILYTINPDLAKGNLTIPPVISSHGATGEW
;
A
#
# COMPACT_ATOMS: atom_id res chain seq x y z
N MET A 1 26.70 13.66 12.90
CA MET A 1 25.71 12.54 12.90
C MET A 1 25.07 12.50 11.52
N LYS A 2 25.13 11.33 10.85
CA LYS A 2 24.95 11.23 9.40
C LYS A 2 23.49 11.50 9.01
N GLY A 3 23.28 12.58 8.24
CA GLY A 3 21.99 13.05 7.72
C GLY A 3 21.00 11.98 7.25
N PRO A 4 21.39 10.86 6.60
CA PRO A 4 20.43 9.84 6.15
C PRO A 4 19.70 9.11 7.30
N ILE A 5 20.34 8.91 8.45
CA ILE A 5 19.74 8.16 9.58
C ILE A 5 18.65 8.98 10.26
N PHE A 6 18.85 10.29 10.34
CA PHE A 6 17.91 11.21 10.98
C PHE A 6 16.61 11.34 10.17
N ILE A 7 16.71 11.39 8.84
CA ILE A 7 15.54 11.42 7.94
C ILE A 7 14.72 10.14 8.06
N PHE A 8 15.39 8.98 8.14
CA PHE A 8 14.71 7.69 8.28
C PHE A 8 13.90 7.59 9.58
N ILE A 9 14.44 8.11 10.69
CA ILE A 9 13.76 8.14 11.99
C ILE A 9 12.53 9.07 11.96
N ILE A 10 12.61 10.22 11.29
CA ILE A 10 11.47 11.13 11.13
C ILE A 10 10.34 10.47 10.33
N ILE A 11 10.67 9.74 9.27
CA ILE A 11 9.67 9.03 8.44
C ILE A 11 8.96 7.95 9.27
N ILE A 12 9.71 7.18 10.06
CA ILE A 12 9.13 6.18 10.98
C ILE A 12 8.23 6.83 12.03
N GLN A 13 8.62 7.99 12.57
CA GLN A 13 7.84 8.66 13.60
C GLN A 13 6.52 9.21 13.04
N ILE A 14 6.54 9.77 11.82
CA ILE A 14 5.32 10.23 11.13
C ILE A 14 4.37 9.04 10.87
N PHE A 15 4.92 7.90 10.46
CA PHE A 15 4.13 6.68 10.20
C PHE A 15 3.53 6.08 11.48
N ALA A 16 4.27 6.14 12.60
CA ALA A 16 3.81 5.64 13.90
C ALA A 16 2.73 6.52 14.56
N THR A 17 2.68 7.82 14.23
CA THR A 17 1.68 8.75 14.80
C THR A 17 0.33 8.74 14.11
N ILE A 18 0.16 8.02 13.01
CA ILE A 18 -1.15 7.83 12.37
C ILE A 18 -1.88 6.72 13.15
N GLY A 19 -2.35 7.06 14.34
CA GLY A 19 -3.22 6.21 15.14
C GLY A 19 -4.58 6.07 14.45
N VAL A 20 -4.90 4.84 14.04
CA VAL A 20 -6.20 4.46 13.48
C VAL A 20 -7.24 4.47 14.61
N PHE A 21 -8.13 5.46 14.60
CA PHE A 21 -9.34 5.44 15.42
C PHE A 21 -10.44 4.65 14.68
N ALA A 22 -10.81 3.49 15.23
CA ALA A 22 -11.94 2.70 14.74
C ALA A 22 -13.24 3.25 15.35
N ALA A 23 -13.82 4.27 14.71
CA ALA A 23 -15.24 4.58 14.85
C ALA A 23 -15.99 3.87 13.72
N ASP A 24 -17.21 3.38 13.97
CA ASP A 24 -18.07 2.81 12.92
C ASP A 24 -18.26 3.85 11.80
N TYR A 25 -17.50 3.68 10.73
CA TYR A 25 -17.42 4.62 9.62
C TYR A 25 -18.12 4.00 8.42
N VAL A 26 -19.19 4.66 7.97
CA VAL A 26 -19.78 4.41 6.65
C VAL A 26 -19.23 5.49 5.71
N PRO A 27 -18.33 5.14 4.79
CA PRO A 27 -17.81 6.06 3.79
C PRO A 27 -18.94 6.67 2.96
N LEU A 28 -18.95 7.99 2.88
CA LEU A 28 -19.91 8.75 2.06
C LEU A 28 -19.55 8.71 0.57
N GLU A 29 -18.33 8.30 0.24
CA GLU A 29 -17.87 8.12 -1.14
C GLU A 29 -17.28 6.72 -1.35
N PRO A 30 -17.90 5.92 -2.25
CA PRO A 30 -17.28 4.74 -2.81
C PRO A 30 -16.05 5.08 -3.66
N LEU A 31 -14.96 4.35 -3.43
CA LEU A 31 -13.75 4.42 -4.21
C LEU A 31 -14.03 3.91 -5.64
N PRO A 32 -13.59 4.65 -6.67
CA PRO A 32 -13.99 4.41 -8.05
C PRO A 32 -13.35 3.17 -8.71
N TYR A 33 -12.56 2.37 -7.99
CA TYR A 33 -11.70 1.33 -8.61
C TYR A 33 -12.12 -0.12 -8.31
N TYR A 34 -13.03 -0.34 -7.37
CA TYR A 34 -13.63 -1.65 -7.12
C TYR A 34 -15.14 -1.49 -7.17
N GLY A 35 -15.82 -2.25 -8.03
CA GLY A 35 -17.25 -2.12 -8.33
C GLY A 35 -18.16 -2.57 -7.19
N TYR A 36 -17.91 -2.14 -5.96
CA TYR A 36 -18.79 -2.40 -4.83
C TYR A 36 -20.02 -1.49 -4.92
N SER A 37 -21.18 -2.09 -5.18
CA SER A 37 -22.45 -1.39 -5.06
C SER A 37 -22.80 -1.29 -3.59
N LEU A 38 -23.12 -0.08 -3.12
CA LEU A 38 -23.62 0.12 -1.77
C LEU A 38 -24.96 -0.63 -1.64
N VAL A 39 -24.95 -1.82 -1.04
CA VAL A 39 -26.17 -2.46 -0.57
C VAL A 39 -26.54 -1.77 0.75
N PRO A 40 -27.66 -1.03 0.82
CA PRO A 40 -28.05 -0.36 2.05
C PRO A 40 -28.24 -1.40 3.18
N GLY A 41 -27.47 -1.25 4.26
CA GLY A 41 -27.52 -2.17 5.41
C GLY A 41 -26.36 -3.15 5.51
N GLU A 42 -25.42 -3.15 4.55
CA GLU A 42 -24.20 -3.96 4.63
C GLU A 42 -23.02 -3.11 5.12
N SER A 43 -22.40 -3.52 6.24
CA SER A 43 -21.23 -2.86 6.80
C SER A 43 -20.09 -2.96 5.79
N ILE A 44 -19.68 -1.83 5.20
CA ILE A 44 -18.50 -1.80 4.35
C ILE A 44 -17.30 -2.13 5.23
N VAL A 45 -16.81 -3.36 5.11
CA VAL A 45 -15.77 -3.88 6.00
C VAL A 45 -14.46 -3.15 5.69
N LEU A 46 -13.73 -2.72 6.73
CA LEU A 46 -12.36 -2.16 6.68
C LEU A 46 -11.43 -2.89 5.68
N SER A 47 -11.70 -4.17 5.54
CA SER A 47 -11.00 -5.11 4.70
C SER A 47 -10.98 -4.73 3.20
N ILE A 48 -12.09 -4.22 2.66
CA ILE A 48 -12.16 -3.72 1.26
C ILE A 48 -11.29 -2.47 1.06
N TYR A 49 -11.25 -1.60 2.07
CA TYR A 49 -10.40 -0.39 2.05
C TYR A 49 -8.92 -0.75 2.06
N LEU A 50 -8.52 -1.71 2.89
CA LEU A 50 -7.14 -2.17 2.96
C LEU A 50 -6.70 -2.76 1.61
N GLU A 51 -7.47 -3.67 1.02
CA GLU A 51 -7.16 -4.24 -0.30
C GLU A 51 -7.01 -3.15 -1.37
N SER A 52 -7.91 -2.16 -1.36
CA SER A 52 -7.90 -1.06 -2.31
C SER A 52 -6.64 -0.20 -2.17
N VAL A 53 -6.26 0.17 -0.94
CA VAL A 53 -5.07 0.98 -0.66
C VAL A 53 -3.79 0.22 -1.02
N PHE A 54 -3.71 -1.08 -0.70
CA PHE A 54 -2.55 -1.90 -1.05
C PHE A 54 -2.38 -2.03 -2.57
N THR A 55 -3.46 -2.29 -3.29
CA THR A 55 -3.40 -2.44 -4.76
C THR A 55 -3.04 -1.11 -5.45
N PHE A 56 -3.63 -0.01 -4.98
CA PHE A 56 -3.31 1.33 -5.47
C PHE A 56 -1.86 1.73 -5.16
N GLY A 57 -1.34 1.37 -3.98
CA GLY A 57 0.05 1.61 -3.61
C GLY A 57 1.04 0.86 -4.53
N ILE A 58 0.75 -0.40 -4.85
CA ILE A 58 1.61 -1.23 -5.73
C ILE A 58 1.60 -0.70 -7.17
N SER A 59 0.45 -0.25 -7.69
CA SER A 59 0.36 0.28 -9.06
C SER A 59 1.20 1.56 -9.21
N ILE A 60 1.12 2.46 -8.23
CA ILE A 60 1.96 3.67 -8.19
C ILE A 60 3.44 3.31 -8.05
N ALA A 61 3.78 2.40 -7.13
CA ALA A 61 5.16 1.96 -6.94
C ALA A 61 5.78 1.38 -8.23
N GLY A 62 4.99 0.61 -9.01
CA GLY A 62 5.41 0.11 -10.31
C GLY A 62 5.75 1.22 -11.31
N ILE A 63 4.88 2.23 -11.43
CA ILE A 63 5.10 3.38 -12.33
C ILE A 63 6.37 4.15 -11.94
N PHE A 64 6.57 4.40 -10.64
CA PHE A 64 7.76 5.09 -10.14
C PHE A 64 9.04 4.27 -10.37
N ALA A 65 9.00 2.95 -10.16
CA ALA A 65 10.14 2.07 -10.41
C ALA A 65 10.58 2.12 -11.87
N VAL A 66 9.64 1.99 -12.81
CA VAL A 66 9.92 2.07 -14.25
C VAL A 66 10.51 3.43 -14.61
N THR A 67 9.94 4.52 -14.11
CA THR A 67 10.43 5.88 -14.36
C THR A 67 11.88 6.06 -13.88
N MET A 68 12.21 5.59 -12.69
CA MET A 68 13.56 5.69 -12.14
C MET A 68 14.58 4.82 -12.89
N ILE A 69 14.17 3.64 -13.37
CA ILE A 69 15.00 2.78 -14.23
C ILE A 69 15.30 3.48 -15.56
N VAL A 70 14.30 4.10 -16.20
CA VAL A 70 14.49 4.83 -17.46
C VAL A 70 15.49 5.98 -17.28
N ILE A 71 15.33 6.79 -16.23
CA ILE A 71 16.25 7.91 -15.96
C ILE A 71 17.67 7.40 -15.67
N GLY A 72 17.80 6.33 -14.87
CA GLY A 72 19.10 5.69 -14.61
C GLY A 72 19.74 5.10 -15.87
N GLY A 73 18.93 4.51 -16.76
CA GLY A 73 19.38 3.98 -18.05
C GLY A 73 19.89 5.07 -19.00
N ILE A 74 19.18 6.20 -19.10
CA ILE A 74 19.63 7.36 -19.87
C ILE A 74 20.96 7.88 -19.30
N GLN A 75 21.04 8.03 -17.97
CA GLN A 75 22.26 8.49 -17.29
C GLN A 75 23.45 7.54 -17.49
N TYR A 76 23.20 6.23 -17.60
CA TYR A 76 24.23 5.23 -17.88
C TYR A 76 24.80 5.40 -19.30
N ILE A 77 23.94 5.61 -20.29
CA ILE A 77 24.32 5.77 -21.70
C ILE A 77 25.05 7.10 -21.92
N THR A 78 24.59 8.19 -21.29
CA THR A 78 25.19 9.53 -21.42
C THR A 78 26.43 9.73 -20.54
N ALA A 79 26.88 8.72 -19.79
CA ALA A 79 28.03 8.87 -18.91
C ALA A 79 29.38 8.99 -19.64
N TYR A 80 29.45 8.73 -20.96
CA TYR A 80 30.64 8.86 -21.82
C TYR A 80 31.95 8.34 -21.18
N GLY A 81 31.87 7.24 -20.42
CA GLY A 81 33.04 6.63 -19.78
C GLY A 81 33.50 7.28 -18.48
N ASN A 82 32.81 8.30 -17.95
CA ASN A 82 33.09 8.81 -16.60
C ASN A 82 32.67 7.77 -15.54
N PRO A 83 33.62 7.18 -14.79
CA PRO A 83 33.33 6.12 -13.83
C PRO A 83 32.36 6.57 -12.72
N GLY A 84 32.40 7.82 -12.28
CA GLY A 84 31.49 8.32 -11.25
C GLY A 84 30.04 8.43 -11.74
N SER A 85 29.83 8.87 -12.98
CA SER A 85 28.49 8.94 -13.57
C SER A 85 27.90 7.55 -13.84
N VAL A 86 28.75 6.60 -14.25
CA VAL A 86 28.37 5.20 -14.45
C VAL A 86 27.98 4.56 -13.12
N GLU A 87 28.75 4.77 -12.06
CA GLU A 87 28.46 4.24 -10.73
C GLU A 87 27.15 4.81 -10.16
N ASN A 88 26.93 6.12 -10.30
CA ASN A 88 25.70 6.77 -9.87
C ASN A 88 24.47 6.23 -10.62
N ALA A 89 24.57 6.02 -11.93
CA ALA A 89 23.51 5.44 -12.74
C ALA A 89 23.16 4.01 -12.29
N LYS A 90 24.19 3.18 -12.05
CA LYS A 90 24.00 1.81 -11.53
C LYS A 90 23.34 1.83 -10.16
N ASN A 91 23.81 2.67 -9.24
CA ASN A 91 23.23 2.80 -7.90
C ASN A 91 21.74 3.19 -7.98
N ARG A 92 21.39 4.11 -8.87
CA ARG A 92 19.99 4.52 -9.06
C ARG A 92 19.10 3.39 -9.57
N ILE A 93 19.57 2.61 -10.54
CA ILE A 93 18.84 1.45 -11.06
C ILE A 93 18.69 0.40 -9.96
N THR A 94 19.75 0.09 -9.21
CA THR A 94 19.72 -0.88 -8.12
C THR A 94 18.74 -0.45 -7.02
N GLN A 95 18.72 0.83 -6.65
CA GLN A 95 17.77 1.35 -5.67
C GLN A 95 16.31 1.27 -6.16
N ALA A 96 16.05 1.56 -7.44
CA ALA A 96 14.72 1.41 -8.02
C ALA A 96 14.26 -0.06 -8.03
N LEU A 97 15.16 -0.99 -8.38
CA LEU A 97 14.89 -2.42 -8.36
C LEU A 97 14.67 -2.94 -6.94
N LEU A 98 15.45 -2.49 -5.95
CA LEU A 98 15.26 -2.85 -4.56
C LEU A 98 13.92 -2.34 -4.01
N GLY A 99 13.52 -1.12 -4.37
CA GLY A 99 12.20 -0.58 -4.02
C GLY A 99 11.05 -1.38 -4.63
N LEU A 100 11.17 -1.75 -5.91
CA LEU A 100 10.18 -2.60 -6.58
C LEU A 100 10.13 -4.00 -5.96
N LEU A 101 11.29 -4.59 -5.67
CA LEU A 101 11.39 -5.90 -5.02
C LEU A 101 10.77 -5.86 -3.62
N LEU A 102 10.94 -4.78 -2.88
CA LEU A 102 10.27 -4.57 -1.59
C LEU A 102 8.75 -4.51 -1.73
N ALA A 103 8.25 -3.75 -2.70
CA ALA A 103 6.80 -3.62 -2.94
C ALA A 103 6.17 -4.97 -3.35
N VAL A 104 6.80 -5.68 -4.28
CA VAL A 104 6.37 -7.02 -4.71
C VAL A 104 6.54 -8.04 -3.58
N GLY A 105 7.62 -7.95 -2.80
CA GLY A 105 7.88 -8.81 -1.65
C GLY A 105 6.83 -8.64 -0.55
N ALA A 106 6.41 -7.40 -0.26
CA ALA A 106 5.32 -7.13 0.67
C ALA A 106 4.00 -7.77 0.21
N TRP A 107 3.67 -7.64 -1.07
CA TRP A 107 2.50 -8.31 -1.65
C TRP A 107 2.61 -9.84 -1.60
N LEU A 108 3.78 -10.39 -1.93
CA LEU A 108 4.03 -11.83 -1.94
C LEU A 108 3.93 -12.43 -0.54
N ILE A 109 4.43 -11.76 0.50
CA ILE A 109 4.30 -12.20 1.89
C ILE A 109 2.83 -12.24 2.31
N LEU A 110 2.06 -11.19 2.00
CA LEU A 110 0.63 -11.15 2.28
C LEU A 110 -0.11 -12.30 1.57
N TYR A 111 0.19 -12.51 0.29
CA TYR A 111 -0.39 -13.59 -0.51
C TYR A 111 -0.01 -14.99 0.00
N THR A 112 1.23 -15.17 0.47
CA THR A 112 1.75 -16.46 0.96
C THR A 112 1.16 -16.84 2.32
N ILE A 113 0.97 -15.88 3.22
CA ILE A 113 0.42 -16.14 4.56
C ILE A 113 -1.08 -16.41 4.47
N ASN A 114 -1.81 -15.53 3.79
CA ASN A 114 -3.23 -15.75 3.52
C ASN A 114 -3.68 -14.85 2.37
N PRO A 115 -4.09 -15.40 1.22
CA PRO A 115 -4.59 -14.61 0.11
C PRO A 115 -5.83 -13.78 0.47
N ASP A 116 -6.56 -14.15 1.52
CA ASP A 116 -7.70 -13.38 2.03
C ASP A 116 -7.26 -12.09 2.72
N LEU A 117 -6.04 -12.01 3.25
CA LEU A 117 -5.47 -10.76 3.77
C LEU A 117 -4.96 -9.86 2.64
N ALA A 118 -4.47 -10.48 1.57
CA ALA A 118 -4.12 -9.76 0.34
C ALA A 118 -5.37 -9.25 -0.40
N LYS A 119 -6.50 -9.97 -0.30
CA LYS A 119 -7.81 -9.64 -0.88
C LYS A 119 -8.76 -8.95 0.09
N GLY A 120 -8.29 -8.59 1.29
CA GLY A 120 -9.14 -7.94 2.27
C GLY A 120 -10.48 -8.64 2.53
N ASN A 121 -10.50 -9.96 2.77
CA ASN A 121 -11.70 -10.67 3.21
C ASN A 121 -11.63 -11.02 4.72
N LEU A 122 -11.69 -10.02 5.58
CA LEU A 122 -11.87 -10.16 7.02
C LEU A 122 -13.37 -10.30 7.28
N THR A 123 -13.91 -11.51 7.11
CA THR A 123 -15.27 -11.83 7.57
C THR A 123 -15.28 -11.78 9.09
N ILE A 124 -15.61 -10.62 9.66
CA ILE A 124 -15.88 -10.52 11.09
C ILE A 124 -17.27 -11.11 11.28
N PRO A 125 -17.41 -12.24 12.02
CA PRO A 125 -18.73 -12.81 12.25
C PRO A 125 -19.62 -11.73 12.88
N PRO A 126 -20.86 -11.56 12.39
CA PRO A 126 -21.75 -10.53 12.89
C PRO A 126 -21.89 -10.70 14.39
N VAL A 127 -21.56 -9.66 15.17
CA VAL A 127 -22.04 -9.58 16.54
C VAL A 127 -23.54 -9.42 16.39
N ILE A 128 -24.28 -10.49 16.65
CA ILE A 128 -25.73 -10.47 16.81
C ILE A 128 -26.12 -9.25 17.64
N SER A 129 -26.52 -8.17 16.97
CA SER A 129 -27.26 -7.09 17.58
C SER A 129 -28.62 -7.71 17.91
N SER A 130 -28.75 -8.21 19.14
CA SER A 130 -29.99 -8.76 19.70
C SER A 130 -31.12 -7.72 19.81
N HIS A 131 -31.11 -6.67 18.99
CA HIS A 131 -32.15 -5.65 18.94
C HIS A 131 -33.31 -6.03 17.98
N GLY A 132 -33.56 -7.33 17.78
CA GLY A 132 -34.66 -7.83 16.97
C GLY A 132 -35.49 -8.92 17.65
N ALA A 133 -35.38 -9.08 18.97
CA ALA A 133 -36.14 -10.08 19.71
C ALA A 133 -36.82 -9.43 20.93
N THR A 134 -37.98 -8.81 20.75
CA THR A 134 -39.11 -8.86 21.71
C THR A 134 -40.35 -8.10 21.21
N GLY A 135 -41.41 -8.89 20.95
CA GLY A 135 -42.84 -8.52 20.92
C GLY A 135 -43.36 -8.08 19.54
N GLU A 136 -44.30 -8.75 18.85
CA GLU A 136 -45.48 -9.50 19.32
C GLU A 136 -46.12 -8.84 20.56
N TRP A 137 -46.90 -7.77 20.34
CA TRP A 137 -48.36 -7.64 20.57
C TRP A 137 -48.87 -6.40 19.82
#